data_AF-A0A2V7HT05-F1
#
_entry.id   AF-A0A2V7HT05-F1
#
_cell.length_a   1.000
_cell.length_b   1.000
_cell.length_c   1.000
_cell.angle_alpha   90.00
_cell.angle_beta   90.00
_cell.angle_gamma   90.00
#
_symmetry.space_group_name_H-M   'P 1'
#
loop_
_entity.id
_entity.type
_entity.pdbx_description
1 polymer ?
#
loop_
_entity_poly.entity_id
_entity_poly.type
_entity_poly.pdbx_seq_one_letter_code
_entity_poly.pdbx_strand_id
1 'polypeptide(L)'
;HAGAGRLVVRLKGGDPFVFGRGGEEALACLAAGIPVEVVPGVSSAIAAAGAAGIPLTHRGLSSSFAVVTGHEDSSKSATVEWERLAGAVDTLVVLMGVEALRAITRRLAAGGRDPSTPAAVIRRATTGEQECVTGTLADIAARAAHLRPPAVIVVGEVVRFAGLPRPGADSLANPSDPELEPTSPPTGSGALATPSVREGTLRAV
;
A
#
# COMPACT_ATOMS: atom_id res chain seq x y z
N HIS A 1 16.59 21.65 -15.32
CA HIS A 1 17.71 20.69 -15.10
C HIS A 1 17.91 19.80 -16.32
N ALA A 2 16.90 19.03 -16.72
CA ALA A 2 17.00 18.14 -17.88
C ALA A 2 17.31 18.90 -19.19
N GLY A 3 16.69 20.07 -19.43
CA GLY A 3 17.03 20.93 -20.58
C GLY A 3 18.46 21.49 -20.59
N ALA A 4 19.24 21.30 -19.52
CA ALA A 4 20.66 21.62 -19.47
C ALA A 4 21.55 20.37 -19.68
N GLY A 5 21.00 19.28 -20.23
CA GLY A 5 21.72 18.03 -20.52
C GLY A 5 22.07 17.17 -19.30
N ARG A 6 21.50 17.47 -18.12
CA ARG A 6 21.75 16.72 -16.90
C ARG A 6 20.87 15.47 -16.81
N LEU A 7 21.41 14.40 -16.24
CA LEU A 7 20.62 13.26 -15.75
C LEU A 7 19.80 13.71 -14.53
N VAL A 8 18.48 13.57 -14.60
CA VAL A 8 17.56 14.00 -13.55
C VAL A 8 16.67 12.84 -13.15
N VAL A 9 16.62 12.57 -11.84
CA VAL A 9 15.71 11.58 -11.27
C VAL A 9 14.63 12.30 -10.47
N ARG A 10 13.38 11.95 -10.76
CA ARG A 10 12.21 12.35 -9.96
C ARG A 10 11.80 11.16 -9.09
N LEU A 11 12.33 11.10 -7.88
CA LEU A 11 11.95 10.04 -6.93
C LEU A 11 10.53 10.30 -6.42
N LYS A 12 9.65 9.30 -6.54
CA LYS A 12 8.25 9.36 -6.13
C LYS A 12 7.96 8.22 -5.14
N GLY A 13 7.15 8.50 -4.12
CA GLY A 13 6.71 7.49 -3.18
C GLY A 13 5.66 6.57 -3.81
N GLY A 14 5.82 5.26 -3.64
CA GLY A 14 4.91 4.26 -4.21
C GLY A 14 5.13 4.08 -5.71
N ASP A 15 4.04 4.12 -6.47
CA ASP A 15 4.08 4.01 -7.93
C ASP A 15 3.85 5.39 -8.60
N PRO A 16 4.65 5.79 -9.61
CA PRO A 16 4.50 7.07 -10.29
C PRO A 16 3.10 7.34 -10.87
N PHE A 17 2.39 6.30 -11.31
CA PHE A 17 1.11 6.39 -12.01
C PHE A 17 -0.11 6.11 -11.13
N VAL A 18 0.07 5.60 -9.91
CA VAL A 18 -1.03 5.44 -8.94
C VAL A 18 -1.15 6.68 -8.05
N PHE A 19 -2.03 7.61 -8.43
CA PHE A 19 -2.26 8.90 -7.74
C PHE A 19 -1.01 9.78 -7.53
N GLY A 20 0.10 9.48 -8.23
CA GLY A 20 1.36 10.21 -8.12
C GLY A 20 1.51 11.37 -9.09
N ARG A 21 0.56 11.58 -10.02
CA ARG A 21 0.65 12.56 -11.12
C ARG A 21 1.85 12.35 -12.08
N GLY A 22 2.47 11.16 -12.07
CA GLY A 22 3.63 10.87 -12.92
C GLY A 22 3.31 10.97 -14.41
N GLY A 23 2.07 10.69 -14.82
CA GLY A 23 1.64 10.84 -16.22
C GLY A 23 1.68 12.30 -16.68
N GLU A 24 1.20 13.23 -15.86
CA GLU A 24 1.25 14.67 -16.15
C GLU A 24 2.70 15.16 -16.26
N GLU A 25 3.55 14.76 -15.30
CA GLU A 25 4.98 15.10 -15.29
C GLU A 25 5.70 14.55 -16.54
N ALA A 26 5.42 13.31 -16.94
CA ALA A 26 6.02 12.68 -18.12
C ALA A 26 5.57 13.37 -19.42
N LEU A 27 4.27 13.62 -19.58
CA LEU A 27 3.73 14.32 -20.75
C LEU A 27 4.32 15.73 -20.90
N ALA A 28 4.49 16.46 -19.80
CA ALA A 28 5.11 17.78 -19.81
C ALA A 28 6.58 17.73 -20.28
N CYS A 29 7.35 16.72 -19.86
CA CYS A 29 8.72 16.54 -20.32
C CYS A 29 8.79 16.16 -21.80
N LEU A 30 7.94 15.24 -22.26
CA LEU A 30 7.86 14.86 -23.67
C LEU A 30 7.47 16.05 -24.57
N ALA A 31 6.52 16.88 -24.13
CA ALA A 31 6.15 18.11 -24.82
C ALA A 31 7.31 19.12 -24.92
N ALA A 32 8.25 19.08 -23.98
CA ALA A 32 9.46 19.89 -23.98
C ALA A 32 10.64 19.23 -24.74
N GLY A 33 10.43 18.10 -25.42
CA GLY A 33 11.48 17.36 -26.13
C GLY A 33 12.48 16.64 -25.21
N ILE A 34 12.12 16.43 -23.95
CA ILE A 34 12.96 15.75 -22.96
C ILE A 34 12.53 14.27 -22.92
N PRO A 35 13.43 13.31 -23.23
CA PRO A 35 13.11 11.89 -23.12
C PRO A 35 12.88 11.50 -21.66
N VAL A 36 11.89 10.64 -21.42
CA VAL A 36 11.51 10.17 -20.08
C VAL A 36 11.44 8.65 -20.07
N GLU A 37 12.02 8.05 -19.03
CA GLU A 37 11.81 6.66 -18.65
C GLU A 37 11.00 6.64 -17.35
N VAL A 38 9.96 5.81 -17.29
CA VAL A 38 9.17 5.61 -16.08
C VAL A 38 9.46 4.24 -15.51
N VAL A 39 9.99 4.21 -14.29
CA VAL A 39 10.26 2.98 -13.54
C VAL A 39 9.08 2.71 -12.59
N PRO A 40 8.36 1.59 -12.73
CA PRO A 40 7.26 1.24 -11.83
C PRO A 40 7.73 1.04 -10.39
N GLY A 41 6.85 1.35 -9.44
CA GLY A 41 7.11 1.16 -8.00
C GLY A 41 6.02 0.32 -7.32
N VAL A 42 6.28 -0.11 -6.09
CA VAL A 42 5.27 -0.80 -5.28
C VAL A 42 4.35 0.24 -4.64
N SER A 43 3.12 0.36 -5.14
CA SER A 43 2.16 1.33 -4.62
C SER A 43 1.77 1.05 -3.16
N SER A 44 1.57 2.13 -2.38
CA SER A 44 1.01 2.06 -1.03
C SER A 44 -0.37 1.40 -1.00
N ALA A 45 -1.10 1.41 -2.12
CA ALA A 45 -2.36 0.70 -2.27
C ALA A 45 -2.26 -0.80 -1.96
N ILE A 46 -1.09 -1.41 -2.21
CA ILE A 46 -0.84 -2.84 -2.00
C ILE A 46 0.11 -3.03 -0.83
N ALA A 47 1.21 -2.27 -0.81
CA ALA A 47 2.25 -2.41 0.20
C ALA A 47 1.73 -2.21 1.62
N ALA A 48 0.79 -1.27 1.84
CA ALA A 48 0.28 -1.01 3.18
C ALA A 48 -0.49 -2.19 3.77
N ALA A 49 -1.42 -2.76 2.98
CA ALA A 49 -2.18 -3.93 3.38
C ALA A 49 -1.25 -5.13 3.66
N GLY A 50 -0.32 -5.43 2.74
CA GLY A 50 0.66 -6.49 2.93
C GLY A 50 1.53 -6.30 4.18
N ALA A 51 1.97 -5.06 4.44
CA ALA A 51 2.76 -4.72 5.63
C ALA A 51 1.97 -4.85 6.94
N ALA A 52 0.64 -4.82 6.88
CA ALA A 52 -0.25 -5.10 8.01
C ALA A 52 -0.73 -6.58 8.06
N GLY A 53 -0.23 -7.44 7.18
CA GLY A 53 -0.66 -8.85 7.09
C GLY A 53 -2.05 -9.04 6.46
N ILE A 54 -2.56 -8.05 5.73
CA ILE A 54 -3.89 -8.08 5.11
C ILE A 54 -3.75 -8.41 3.61
N PRO A 55 -4.18 -9.60 3.15
CA PRO A 55 -4.23 -9.89 1.72
C PRO A 55 -5.37 -9.10 1.08
N LEU A 56 -5.16 -8.46 -0.07
CA LEU A 56 -6.25 -7.70 -0.74
C LEU A 56 -7.24 -8.61 -1.47
N THR A 57 -6.83 -9.84 -1.78
CA THR A 57 -7.66 -10.87 -2.39
C THR A 57 -7.51 -12.16 -1.58
N HIS A 58 -8.61 -12.92 -1.48
CA HIS A 58 -8.60 -14.18 -0.78
C HIS A 58 -9.70 -15.07 -1.34
N ARG A 59 -9.37 -16.32 -1.68
CA ARG A 59 -10.34 -17.27 -2.22
C ARG A 59 -11.52 -17.42 -1.25
N GLY A 60 -12.75 -17.23 -1.74
CA GLY A 60 -13.97 -17.32 -0.94
C GLY A 60 -14.30 -16.09 -0.08
N LEU A 61 -13.47 -15.05 -0.07
CA LEU A 61 -13.73 -13.81 0.69
C LEU A 61 -13.61 -12.53 -0.14
N SER A 62 -12.65 -12.47 -1.06
CA SER A 62 -12.40 -11.30 -1.91
C SER A 62 -11.86 -11.74 -3.26
N SER A 63 -12.70 -11.64 -4.29
CA SER A 63 -12.38 -11.88 -5.69
C SER A 63 -12.03 -10.61 -6.46
N SER A 64 -12.34 -9.44 -5.89
CA SER A 64 -12.16 -8.13 -6.50
C SER A 64 -11.65 -7.11 -5.48
N PHE A 65 -10.83 -6.18 -5.95
CA PHE A 65 -10.50 -4.99 -5.16
C PHE A 65 -10.43 -3.74 -6.04
N ALA A 66 -10.73 -2.59 -5.45
CA ALA A 66 -10.55 -1.29 -6.08
C ALA A 66 -9.66 -0.38 -5.23
N VAL A 67 -8.99 0.56 -5.90
CA VAL A 67 -8.20 1.61 -5.25
C VAL A 67 -8.78 2.95 -5.65
N VAL A 68 -9.15 3.77 -4.67
CA VAL A 68 -9.68 5.12 -4.90
C VAL A 68 -8.96 6.15 -4.06
N THR A 69 -9.11 7.42 -4.42
CA THR A 69 -8.66 8.53 -3.59
C THR A 69 -9.80 9.01 -2.68
N GLY A 70 -9.50 9.25 -1.40
CA GLY A 70 -10.39 9.93 -0.47
C GLY A 70 -10.30 11.46 -0.54
N HIS A 71 -9.40 12.01 -1.36
CA HIS A 71 -9.23 13.45 -1.53
C HIS A 71 -10.07 13.94 -2.72
N GLU A 72 -11.29 14.37 -2.41
CA GLU A 72 -12.18 15.08 -3.33
C GLU A 72 -11.76 16.56 -3.37
N ASP A 73 -10.82 16.89 -4.27
CA ASP A 73 -10.56 18.29 -4.61
C ASP A 73 -11.78 18.83 -5.37
N SER A 74 -12.39 19.89 -4.84
CA SER A 74 -13.59 20.54 -5.39
C SER A 74 -13.42 21.09 -6.81
N SER A 75 -12.18 21.18 -7.30
CA SER A 75 -11.88 21.59 -8.69
C SER A 75 -11.85 20.43 -9.70
N LYS A 76 -11.95 19.17 -9.25
CA LYS A 76 -11.94 17.99 -10.13
C LYS A 76 -13.31 17.73 -10.75
N SER A 77 -13.32 17.36 -12.03
CA SER A 77 -14.52 16.95 -12.77
C SER A 77 -15.03 15.55 -12.40
N ALA A 78 -14.18 14.73 -11.76
CA ALA A 78 -14.50 13.35 -11.38
C ALA A 78 -14.36 13.17 -9.86
N THR A 79 -15.50 12.90 -9.21
CA THR A 79 -15.59 12.57 -7.79
C THR A 79 -15.83 11.08 -7.61
N VAL A 80 -15.48 10.53 -6.45
CA VAL A 80 -15.79 9.14 -6.15
C VAL A 80 -17.27 9.00 -5.82
N GLU A 81 -17.98 8.13 -6.55
CA GLU A 81 -19.37 7.77 -6.26
C GLU A 81 -19.40 6.69 -5.16
N TRP A 82 -19.14 7.08 -3.92
CA TRP A 82 -19.02 6.17 -2.76
C TRP A 82 -20.25 5.27 -2.59
N GLU A 83 -21.43 5.80 -2.85
CA GLU A 83 -22.69 5.08 -2.74
C GLU A 83 -22.77 3.92 -3.74
N ARG A 84 -22.24 4.10 -4.96
CA ARG A 84 -22.14 3.01 -5.95
C ARG A 84 -21.01 2.05 -5.63
N LEU A 85 -19.92 2.55 -5.06
CA LEU A 85 -18.74 1.76 -4.73
C LEU A 85 -18.96 0.83 -3.54
N ALA A 86 -19.92 1.15 -2.66
CA ALA A 86 -20.22 0.43 -1.42
C ALA A 86 -20.33 -1.09 -1.57
N GLY A 87 -20.91 -1.58 -2.66
CA GLY A 87 -21.03 -3.01 -2.98
C GLY A 87 -20.37 -3.43 -4.29
N ALA A 88 -19.62 -2.55 -4.95
CA ALA A 88 -19.06 -2.83 -6.28
C ALA A 88 -17.83 -3.74 -6.25
N VAL A 89 -17.12 -3.80 -5.11
CA VAL A 89 -15.93 -4.64 -4.91
C VAL A 89 -15.92 -5.26 -3.53
N ASP A 90 -15.26 -6.42 -3.43
CA ASP A 90 -15.12 -7.15 -2.16
C ASP A 90 -14.17 -6.42 -1.20
N THR A 91 -13.02 -5.95 -1.70
CA THR A 91 -12.05 -5.16 -0.92
C THR A 91 -11.86 -3.77 -1.50
N LEU A 92 -12.01 -2.74 -0.66
CA LEU A 92 -11.82 -1.35 -1.07
C LEU A 92 -10.58 -0.78 -0.37
N VAL A 93 -9.66 -0.24 -1.15
CA VAL A 93 -8.50 0.51 -0.66
C VAL A 93 -8.69 1.99 -0.94
N VAL A 94 -8.57 2.82 0.09
CA VAL A 94 -8.67 4.28 -0.04
C VAL A 94 -7.34 4.93 0.32
N LEU A 95 -6.75 5.62 -0.66
CA LEU A 95 -5.55 6.43 -0.50
C LEU A 95 -5.94 7.88 -0.22
N MET A 96 -5.12 8.59 0.59
CA MET A 96 -5.34 10.01 0.89
C MET A 96 -6.73 10.29 1.51
N GLY A 97 -7.28 9.34 2.26
CA GLY A 97 -8.64 9.42 2.79
C GLY A 97 -8.75 9.58 4.31
N VAL A 98 -7.65 9.55 5.07
CA VAL A 98 -7.69 9.51 6.54
C VAL A 98 -8.39 10.72 7.17
N GLU A 99 -8.19 11.91 6.60
CA GLU A 99 -8.87 13.15 7.06
C GLU A 99 -10.37 13.11 6.74
N ALA A 100 -10.76 12.44 5.67
CA ALA A 100 -12.15 12.28 5.24
C ALA A 100 -12.79 10.97 5.75
N LEU A 101 -12.11 10.20 6.61
CA LEU A 101 -12.50 8.83 6.98
C LEU A 101 -13.95 8.75 7.48
N ARG A 102 -14.37 9.68 8.35
CA ARG A 102 -15.75 9.74 8.88
C ARG A 102 -16.79 10.02 7.79
N ALA A 103 -16.45 10.80 6.76
CA ALA A 103 -17.36 11.05 5.65
C ALA A 103 -17.45 9.82 4.75
N ILE A 104 -16.30 9.22 4.41
CA ILE A 104 -16.18 8.04 3.58
C ILE A 104 -16.97 6.87 4.17
N THR A 105 -16.77 6.53 5.45
CA THR A 105 -17.48 5.39 6.07
C THR A 105 -18.99 5.57 6.09
N ARG A 106 -19.47 6.80 6.33
CA ARG A 106 -20.91 7.13 6.27
C ARG A 106 -21.48 6.96 4.88
N ARG A 107 -20.77 7.42 3.84
CA ARG A 107 -21.25 7.30 2.45
C ARG A 107 -21.24 5.85 1.97
N LEU A 108 -20.24 5.07 2.35
CA LEU A 108 -20.22 3.62 2.09
C LEU A 108 -21.39 2.90 2.78
N ALA A 109 -21.66 3.22 4.05
CA ALA A 109 -22.82 2.65 4.76
C ALA A 109 -24.15 3.08 4.13
N ALA A 110 -24.28 4.35 3.71
CA ALA A 110 -25.46 4.85 3.00
C ALA A 110 -25.65 4.18 1.63
N GLY A 111 -24.56 3.80 0.95
CA GLY A 111 -24.57 3.00 -0.27
C GLY A 111 -24.90 1.52 -0.05
N GLY A 112 -25.18 1.09 1.19
CA GLY A 112 -25.59 -0.27 1.52
C GLY A 112 -24.45 -1.20 1.93
N ARG A 113 -23.22 -0.71 2.15
CA ARG A 113 -22.17 -1.54 2.73
C ARG A 113 -22.48 -1.83 4.20
N ASP A 114 -22.40 -3.10 4.61
CA ASP A 114 -22.72 -3.52 5.97
C ASP A 114 -21.84 -2.76 6.99
N PRO A 115 -22.42 -2.06 8.00
CA PRO A 115 -21.67 -1.35 9.03
C PRO A 115 -20.71 -2.24 9.84
N SER A 116 -20.96 -3.55 9.90
CA SER A 116 -20.10 -4.55 10.54
C SER A 116 -18.90 -4.99 9.68
N THR A 117 -18.85 -4.57 8.40
CA THR A 117 -17.74 -4.91 7.49
C THR A 117 -16.40 -4.53 8.12
N PRO A 118 -15.43 -5.45 8.22
CA PRO A 118 -14.11 -5.17 8.76
C PRO A 118 -13.38 -4.05 7.99
N ALA A 119 -12.70 -3.17 8.73
CA ALA A 119 -11.94 -2.06 8.19
C ALA A 119 -10.62 -1.87 8.95
N ALA A 120 -9.60 -1.37 8.25
CA ALA A 120 -8.29 -1.06 8.83
C ALA A 120 -7.80 0.29 8.32
N VAL A 121 -7.05 1.01 9.16
CA VAL A 121 -6.28 2.20 8.81
C VAL A 121 -4.83 1.96 9.16
N ILE A 122 -3.97 2.03 8.15
CA ILE A 122 -2.57 1.65 8.23
C ILE A 122 -1.74 2.90 7.98
N ARG A 123 -1.15 3.44 9.03
CA ARG A 123 -0.33 4.65 9.00
C ARG A 123 1.14 4.30 8.86
N ARG A 124 1.87 5.09 8.06
CA ARG A 124 3.33 4.97 7.86
C ARG A 124 3.77 3.52 7.59
N ALA A 125 3.01 2.84 6.72
CA ALA A 125 3.27 1.46 6.37
C ALA A 125 4.70 1.23 5.91
N THR A 126 5.22 0.02 6.16
CA THR A 126 6.59 -0.42 5.85
C THR A 126 7.71 0.40 6.52
N THR A 127 7.39 1.21 7.53
CA THR A 127 8.39 1.93 8.34
C THR A 127 8.41 1.40 9.78
N GLY A 128 9.45 1.74 10.55
CA GLY A 128 9.49 1.42 11.99
C GLY A 128 8.43 2.13 12.83
N GLU A 129 7.73 3.12 12.26
CA GLU A 129 6.62 3.84 12.90
C GLU A 129 5.25 3.40 12.36
N GLN A 130 5.17 2.21 11.76
CA GLN A 130 3.91 1.67 11.27
C GLN A 130 2.91 1.50 12.41
N GLU A 131 1.70 2.00 12.21
CA GLU A 131 0.58 1.80 13.12
C GLU A 131 -0.61 1.26 12.34
N CYS A 132 -1.25 0.19 12.84
CA CYS A 132 -2.42 -0.41 12.23
C CYS A 132 -3.58 -0.41 13.22
N VAL A 133 -4.64 0.31 12.90
CA VAL A 133 -5.90 0.30 13.66
C VAL A 133 -6.91 -0.48 12.85
N THR A 134 -7.41 -1.59 13.39
CA THR A 134 -8.52 -2.35 12.81
C THR A 134 -9.84 -1.94 13.46
N GLY A 135 -10.97 -2.35 12.91
CA GLY A 135 -12.32 -2.04 13.38
C GLY A 135 -13.36 -2.51 12.38
N THR A 136 -14.54 -1.92 12.45
CA THR A 136 -15.63 -2.09 11.49
C THR A 136 -15.92 -0.78 10.78
N LEU A 137 -16.66 -0.84 9.67
CA LEU A 137 -17.10 0.36 8.97
C LEU A 137 -17.81 1.36 9.90
N ALA A 138 -18.55 0.86 10.90
CA ALA A 138 -19.26 1.66 11.89
C ALA A 138 -18.34 2.42 12.86
N ASP A 139 -17.23 1.83 13.30
CA ASP A 139 -16.42 2.37 14.41
C ASP A 139 -15.03 2.88 14.00
N ILE A 140 -14.52 2.50 12.82
CA ILE A 140 -13.13 2.72 12.45
C ILE A 140 -12.75 4.20 12.43
N ALA A 141 -13.70 5.06 12.04
CA ALA A 141 -13.50 6.51 12.02
C ALA A 141 -13.23 7.10 13.42
N ALA A 142 -13.86 6.55 14.46
CA ALA A 142 -13.63 6.97 15.84
C ALA A 142 -12.32 6.37 16.37
N ARG A 143 -12.06 5.09 16.09
CA ARG A 143 -10.87 4.37 16.56
C ARG A 143 -9.57 4.90 15.97
N ALA A 144 -9.61 5.40 14.74
CA ALA A 144 -8.45 5.93 14.02
C ALA A 144 -8.38 7.47 14.04
N ALA A 145 -9.16 8.16 14.88
CA ALA A 145 -9.26 9.62 14.87
C ALA A 145 -7.94 10.36 15.19
N HIS A 146 -7.03 9.71 15.92
CA HIS A 146 -5.69 10.23 16.22
C HIS A 146 -4.71 10.10 15.06
N LEU A 147 -4.98 9.23 14.08
CA LEU A 147 -4.08 9.03 12.96
C LEU A 147 -4.03 10.26 12.05
N ARG A 148 -2.88 10.44 11.41
CA ARG A 148 -2.58 11.51 10.46
C ARG A 148 -1.95 10.92 9.20
N PRO A 149 -2.04 11.61 8.05
CA PRO A 149 -1.33 11.20 6.85
C PRO A 149 0.17 10.97 7.09
N PRO A 150 0.83 10.08 6.32
CA PRO A 150 0.26 9.19 5.32
C PRO A 150 -0.38 7.94 5.95
N ALA A 151 -1.62 7.63 5.54
CA ALA A 151 -2.32 6.43 5.94
C ALA A 151 -3.19 5.87 4.82
N VAL A 152 -3.33 4.55 4.79
CA VAL A 152 -4.14 3.78 3.83
C VAL A 152 -5.30 3.15 4.57
N ILE A 153 -6.51 3.27 4.01
CA ILE A 153 -7.71 2.64 4.55
C ILE A 153 -8.00 1.39 3.72
N VAL A 154 -8.30 0.28 4.37
CA VAL A 154 -8.74 -0.97 3.74
C VAL A 154 -10.10 -1.35 4.32
N VAL A 155 -11.08 -1.66 3.48
CA VAL A 155 -12.43 -2.08 3.89
C VAL A 155 -12.82 -3.36 3.16
N GLY A 156 -13.08 -4.44 3.91
CA GLY A 156 -13.48 -5.73 3.39
C GLY A 156 -13.16 -6.87 4.36
N GLU A 157 -13.77 -8.04 4.14
CA GLU A 157 -13.64 -9.21 5.03
C GLU A 157 -12.19 -9.67 5.22
N VAL A 158 -11.31 -9.38 4.25
CA VAL A 158 -9.87 -9.69 4.33
C VAL A 158 -9.15 -8.99 5.49
N VAL A 159 -9.70 -7.91 6.04
CA VAL A 159 -9.09 -7.23 7.19
C VAL A 159 -9.05 -8.12 8.44
N ARG A 160 -9.86 -9.19 8.50
CA ARG A 160 -9.79 -10.20 9.57
C ARG A 160 -8.43 -10.90 9.67
N PHE A 161 -7.63 -10.86 8.61
CA PHE A 161 -6.27 -11.42 8.59
C PHE A 161 -5.20 -10.44 9.09
N ALA A 162 -5.55 -9.21 9.48
CA ALA A 162 -4.58 -8.25 9.99
C ALA A 162 -3.71 -8.87 11.10
N GLY A 163 -2.39 -8.73 10.95
CA GLY A 163 -1.40 -9.35 11.84
C GLY A 163 -0.92 -10.74 11.42
N LEU A 164 -1.24 -11.24 10.21
CA LEU A 164 -0.56 -12.43 9.68
C LEU A 164 0.98 -12.24 9.70
N PRO A 165 1.75 -13.30 10.06
CA PRO A 165 3.20 -13.23 10.16
C PRO A 165 3.85 -12.71 8.88
N ARG A 166 4.84 -11.83 9.02
CA ARG A 166 5.58 -11.25 7.89
C ARG A 166 6.97 -11.86 7.82
N PRO A 167 7.38 -12.41 6.66
CA PRO A 167 8.76 -12.82 6.45
C PRO A 167 9.72 -11.65 6.73
N GLY A 168 10.65 -11.83 7.67
CA GLY A 168 11.73 -10.87 7.96
C GLY A 168 11.40 -9.73 8.93
N ALA A 169 10.14 -9.44 9.25
CA ALA A 169 9.81 -8.34 10.16
C ALA A 169 10.12 -8.63 11.63
N ASP A 170 9.95 -9.90 12.05
CA ASP A 170 10.23 -10.33 13.42
C ASP A 170 11.73 -10.63 13.65
N SER A 171 12.52 -10.72 12.57
CA SER A 171 13.99 -10.94 12.63
C SER A 171 14.76 -9.62 12.75
N LEU A 172 14.30 -8.53 12.12
CA LEU A 172 14.92 -7.20 12.25
C LEU A 172 14.77 -6.57 13.66
N ALA A 173 13.90 -7.13 14.50
CA ALA A 173 13.78 -6.72 15.91
C ALA A 173 14.89 -7.29 16.80
N ASN A 174 15.73 -8.21 16.29
CA ASN A 174 16.79 -8.82 17.05
C ASN A 174 18.17 -8.36 16.55
N PRO A 175 18.83 -7.39 17.22
CA PRO A 175 20.15 -6.89 16.82
C PRO A 175 21.29 -7.90 16.98
N SER A 176 21.00 -9.15 17.36
CA SER A 176 21.95 -10.26 17.44
C SER A 176 21.94 -11.18 16.22
N ASP A 177 21.13 -10.92 15.19
CA ASP A 177 21.27 -11.63 13.91
C ASP A 177 22.55 -11.15 13.21
N PRO A 178 23.51 -12.04 12.89
CA PRO A 178 24.77 -11.64 12.28
C PRO A 178 24.49 -10.98 10.92
N GLU A 179 25.03 -9.77 10.72
CA GLU A 179 25.04 -9.10 9.43
C GLU A 179 25.47 -10.10 8.34
N LEU A 180 24.63 -10.24 7.31
CA LEU A 180 25.02 -10.94 6.09
C LEU A 180 26.13 -10.11 5.44
N GLU A 181 27.38 -10.47 5.75
CA GLU A 181 28.58 -9.99 5.04
C GLU A 181 28.33 -10.12 3.52
N PRO A 182 28.57 -9.05 2.74
CA PRO A 182 28.41 -9.12 1.29
C PRO A 182 29.46 -10.07 0.72
N THR A 183 29.03 -11.29 0.38
CA THR A 183 29.89 -12.28 -0.27
C THR A 183 30.36 -11.73 -1.61
N SER A 184 31.68 -11.56 -1.75
CA SER A 184 32.34 -11.23 -3.01
C SER A 184 31.94 -12.24 -4.10
N PRO A 185 31.88 -11.82 -5.39
CA PRO A 185 31.42 -12.71 -6.46
C PRO A 185 32.36 -13.92 -6.59
N PRO A 186 31.84 -15.15 -6.78
CA PRO A 186 32.65 -16.35 -6.84
C PRO A 186 33.47 -16.39 -8.13
N THR A 187 34.79 -16.33 -7.99
CA THR A 187 35.74 -16.82 -8.99
C THR A 187 35.99 -18.31 -8.74
N GLY A 188 35.54 -19.17 -9.65
CA GLY A 188 36.00 -20.57 -9.69
C GLY A 188 34.89 -21.61 -9.64
N SER A 189 35.00 -22.55 -10.57
CA SER A 189 34.18 -23.75 -10.74
C SER A 189 34.30 -24.70 -9.54
N GLY A 190 33.17 -25.16 -8.98
CA GLY A 190 33.12 -26.32 -8.11
C GLY A 190 32.17 -26.22 -6.92
N ALA A 191 31.13 -27.07 -6.94
CA ALA A 191 30.24 -27.45 -5.84
C ALA A 191 29.29 -26.38 -5.26
N LEU A 192 27.98 -26.61 -5.44
CA LEU A 192 26.89 -25.90 -4.77
C LEU A 192 26.99 -26.10 -3.25
N ALA A 193 27.29 -25.02 -2.52
CA ALA A 193 27.01 -24.94 -1.10
C ALA A 193 25.51 -24.69 -0.91
N THR A 194 24.80 -25.65 -0.33
CA THR A 194 23.43 -25.46 0.15
C THR A 194 23.46 -24.65 1.44
N PRO A 195 22.77 -23.48 1.53
CA PRO A 195 22.65 -22.79 2.79
C PRO A 195 21.71 -23.59 3.72
N SER A 196 22.16 -23.89 4.93
CA SER A 196 21.34 -24.52 5.96
C SER A 196 20.29 -23.51 6.45
N VAL A 197 19.11 -23.55 5.84
CA VAL A 197 17.92 -22.85 6.33
C VAL A 197 17.42 -23.60 7.57
N ARG A 198 17.26 -22.90 8.71
CA ARG A 198 16.62 -23.47 9.90
C ARG A 198 15.24 -24.03 9.54
N GLU A 199 14.96 -25.27 9.96
CA GLU A 199 13.67 -25.94 9.78
C GLU A 199 12.50 -25.06 10.28
N GLY A 200 11.49 -24.87 9.42
CA GLY A 200 10.14 -24.50 9.84
C GLY A 200 9.66 -23.08 9.55
N THR A 201 10.42 -22.19 8.89
CA THR A 201 9.89 -20.87 8.49
C THR A 201 9.73 -20.77 6.98
N LEU A 202 8.48 -20.86 6.50
CA LEU A 202 8.15 -20.51 5.12
C LEU A 202 8.30 -18.98 4.97
N ARG A 203 9.34 -18.54 4.28
CA ARG A 203 9.50 -17.14 3.87
C ARG A 203 8.81 -16.98 2.51
N ALA A 204 7.63 -16.39 2.49
CA ALA A 204 6.96 -16.02 1.24
C ALA A 204 7.65 -14.79 0.62
N VAL A 205 7.65 -14.73 -0.71
CA VAL A 205 8.37 -13.76 -1.57
C VAL A 205 7.67 -12.41 -1.62
#